data_AF-A0A6A5ZK88-F1
#
_entry.id   AF-A0A6A5ZK88-F1
#
_cell.length_a   1.000
_cell.length_b   1.000
_cell.length_c   1.000
_cell.angle_alpha   90.00
_cell.angle_beta   90.00
_cell.angle_gamma   90.00
#
_symmetry.space_group_name_H-M   'P 1'
#
loop_
_entity.id
_entity.type
_entity.pdbx_description
1 polymer ?
#
loop_
_entity_poly.entity_id
_entity_poly.type
_entity_poly.pdbx_seq_one_letter_code
_entity_poly.pdbx_strand_id
1 'polypeptide(L)'
;MHPCTDECGKKKGSKARTCDKETCSNIYQDRPLPKCKVKTSTIPGAGKGYFAREDIKKGQLIAKFGGRVVKDRGDHKYDGAMDLFEIAQGYSLKLDHKDAYFVNEAPGDKANAEFLITEGPERREVMLKAKRPIKIDQEIFAAYGPGQFFPWKTDEPDVDNYLQVMGEENGKDVAWLGKVTRVYGPGEFRVQWLLRKEDLSWLPEGLHVELEAGEHIMWHEEQDVGRDHFFRLVHCQEGRPGHLGRNKWWWTRRFDPEAERIVEE
;
A
#
# COMPACT_ATOMS: atom_id res chain seq x y z
N MET A 1 -14.99 4.60 -2.49
CA MET A 1 -14.75 6.01 -2.23
C MET A 1 -13.90 6.12 -0.97
N HIS A 2 -12.59 5.96 -1.10
CA HIS A 2 -11.65 6.49 -0.11
C HIS A 2 -11.90 8.00 -0.01
N PRO A 3 -12.00 8.59 1.19
CA PRO A 3 -12.07 10.04 1.31
C PRO A 3 -10.74 10.63 0.82
N CYS A 4 -10.81 11.51 -0.18
CA CYS A 4 -9.68 12.38 -0.53
C CYS A 4 -9.25 13.14 0.73
N THR A 5 -7.99 13.01 1.13
CA THR A 5 -7.38 13.86 2.16
C THR A 5 -7.47 15.33 1.74
N ASP A 6 -7.45 16.25 2.70
CA ASP A 6 -7.66 17.69 2.51
C ASP A 6 -6.67 18.36 1.52
N GLU A 7 -5.61 17.67 1.13
CA GLU A 7 -4.61 18.11 0.16
C GLU A 7 -5.03 17.95 -1.31
N CYS A 8 -6.08 17.18 -1.60
CA CYS A 8 -6.54 16.96 -2.97
C CYS A 8 -7.41 18.13 -3.48
N GLY A 9 -6.74 19.23 -3.84
CA GLY A 9 -7.21 20.28 -4.75
C GLY A 9 -8.56 20.93 -4.43
N LYS A 10 -8.56 22.00 -3.62
CA LYS A 10 -9.68 22.95 -3.61
C LYS A 10 -9.81 23.61 -5.00
N LYS A 11 -10.71 23.14 -5.86
CA LYS A 11 -11.26 24.03 -6.90
C LYS A 11 -12.13 25.07 -6.19
N LYS A 12 -11.76 26.35 -6.28
CA LYS A 12 -12.57 27.47 -5.73
C LYS A 12 -14.00 27.34 -6.27
N GLY A 13 -14.97 27.08 -5.39
CA GLY A 13 -16.41 27.14 -5.70
C GLY A 13 -17.19 25.83 -5.74
N SER A 14 -16.57 24.64 -5.65
CA SER A 14 -17.34 23.38 -5.64
C SER A 14 -17.75 22.96 -4.23
N LYS A 15 -19.06 22.86 -3.95
CA LYS A 15 -19.62 22.36 -2.68
C LYS A 15 -19.41 20.85 -2.43
N ALA A 16 -18.91 20.11 -3.43
CA ALA A 16 -18.59 18.69 -3.31
C ALA A 16 -17.11 18.45 -3.65
N ARG A 17 -16.40 17.72 -2.78
CA ARG A 17 -15.00 17.29 -3.00
C ARG A 17 -14.99 16.09 -3.97
N THR A 18 -15.03 16.34 -5.26
CA THR A 18 -14.84 15.26 -6.26
C THR A 18 -13.35 15.18 -6.60
N CYS A 19 -12.67 14.13 -6.13
CA CYS A 19 -11.30 13.82 -6.55
C CYS A 19 -11.24 13.78 -8.09
N ASP A 20 -10.24 14.41 -8.68
CA ASP A 20 -10.01 14.29 -10.12
C ASP A 20 -9.65 12.82 -10.45
N LYS A 21 -10.55 12.16 -11.19
CA LYS A 21 -10.39 10.76 -11.59
C LYS A 21 -9.19 10.54 -12.51
N GLU A 22 -8.63 11.58 -13.13
CA GLU A 22 -7.44 11.48 -13.99
C GLU A 22 -6.13 11.69 -13.24
N THR A 23 -6.13 12.44 -12.13
CA THR A 23 -4.88 12.89 -11.48
C THR A 23 -4.75 12.54 -10.00
N CYS A 24 -5.84 12.14 -9.31
CA CYS A 24 -5.80 11.78 -7.88
C CYS A 24 -5.00 10.50 -7.61
N SER A 25 -3.98 10.58 -6.77
CA SER A 25 -3.16 9.43 -6.36
C SER A 25 -3.91 8.36 -5.55
N ASN A 26 -5.13 8.62 -5.09
CA ASN A 26 -5.91 7.72 -4.22
C ASN A 26 -6.96 6.86 -4.97
N ILE A 27 -7.11 7.04 -6.29
CA ILE A 27 -8.07 6.28 -7.13
C ILE A 27 -7.34 5.72 -8.36
N TYR A 28 -6.21 5.07 -8.12
CA TYR A 28 -5.29 4.68 -9.18
C TYR A 28 -5.51 3.24 -9.68
N GLN A 29 -6.11 2.38 -8.84
CA GLN A 29 -6.27 0.95 -9.09
C GLN A 29 -7.22 0.64 -10.26
N ASP A 30 -8.21 1.52 -10.49
CA ASP A 30 -9.22 1.36 -11.54
C ASP A 30 -8.86 2.10 -12.85
N ARG A 31 -7.65 2.67 -12.95
CA ARG A 31 -7.27 3.46 -14.14
C ARG A 31 -6.65 2.58 -15.21
N PRO A 32 -7.05 2.75 -16.49
CA PRO A 32 -6.31 2.16 -17.57
C PRO A 32 -4.89 2.75 -17.59
N LEU A 33 -3.89 1.89 -17.51
CA LEU A 33 -2.49 2.27 -17.67
C LEU A 33 -2.20 2.57 -19.14
N PRO A 34 -1.34 3.56 -19.44
CA PRO A 34 -1.01 3.88 -20.81
C PRO A 34 -0.31 2.72 -21.50
N LYS A 35 -0.45 2.65 -22.82
CA LYS A 35 0.23 1.61 -23.61
C LYS A 35 1.72 1.91 -23.70
N CYS A 36 2.54 0.91 -23.38
CA CYS A 36 3.99 0.95 -23.52
C CYS A 36 4.50 -0.28 -24.28
N LYS A 37 5.79 -0.29 -24.63
CA LYS A 37 6.46 -1.41 -25.31
C LYS A 37 7.92 -1.49 -24.92
N VAL A 38 8.47 -2.70 -25.00
CA VAL A 38 9.90 -2.94 -24.82
C VAL A 38 10.58 -2.88 -26.19
N LYS A 39 11.68 -2.13 -26.30
CA LYS A 39 12.54 -2.03 -27.49
C LYS A 39 14.01 -1.95 -27.05
N THR A 40 14.95 -1.90 -27.99
CA THR A 40 16.36 -1.58 -27.68
C THR A 40 16.45 -0.20 -27.03
N SER A 41 17.18 -0.10 -25.91
CA SER A 41 17.38 1.16 -25.20
C SER A 41 18.17 2.16 -26.05
N THR A 42 17.92 3.45 -25.81
CA THR A 42 18.71 4.55 -26.34
C THR A 42 20.04 4.72 -25.61
N ILE A 43 20.22 4.09 -24.43
CA ILE A 43 21.48 4.05 -23.71
C ILE A 43 22.41 3.02 -24.39
N PRO A 44 23.59 3.43 -24.89
CA PRO A 44 24.54 2.50 -25.50
C PRO A 44 24.93 1.37 -24.53
N GLY A 45 24.71 0.12 -24.96
CA GLY A 45 25.06 -1.07 -24.19
C GLY A 45 24.06 -1.51 -23.12
N ALA A 46 22.98 -0.76 -22.86
CA ALA A 46 21.99 -1.12 -21.82
C ALA A 46 21.04 -2.27 -22.23
N GLY A 47 21.05 -2.67 -23.50
CA GLY A 47 20.16 -3.72 -24.01
C GLY A 47 18.75 -3.19 -24.28
N LYS A 48 17.80 -3.50 -23.39
CA LYS A 48 16.36 -3.17 -23.57
C LYS A 48 15.96 -1.94 -22.77
N GLY A 49 14.95 -1.24 -23.25
CA GLY A 49 14.32 -0.08 -22.64
C GLY A 49 12.80 -0.15 -22.71
N TYR A 50 12.11 0.61 -21.85
CA TYR A 50 10.65 0.72 -21.82
C TYR A 50 10.19 2.04 -22.45
N PHE A 51 9.32 1.96 -23.45
CA PHE A 51 8.95 3.11 -24.30
C PHE A 51 7.44 3.35 -24.31
N ALA A 52 7.04 4.61 -24.34
CA ALA A 52 5.64 4.99 -24.47
C ALA A 52 5.10 4.68 -25.88
N ARG A 53 3.87 4.14 -25.99
CA ARG A 53 3.14 3.97 -27.27
C ARG A 53 2.10 5.06 -27.52
N GLU A 54 1.92 5.96 -26.55
CA GLU A 54 1.02 7.10 -26.59
C GLU A 54 1.56 8.19 -25.66
N ASP A 55 1.00 9.39 -25.75
CA ASP A 55 1.37 10.50 -24.88
C ASP A 55 0.92 10.22 -23.44
N ILE A 56 1.86 10.37 -22.49
CA ILE A 56 1.63 10.20 -21.05
C ILE A 56 1.70 11.57 -20.38
N LYS A 57 0.66 11.93 -19.61
CA LYS A 57 0.60 13.20 -18.89
C LYS A 57 1.51 13.17 -17.65
N LYS A 58 1.99 14.35 -17.21
CA LYS A 58 2.66 14.49 -15.91
C LYS A 58 1.74 13.98 -14.79
N GLY A 59 2.30 13.20 -13.87
CA GLY A 59 1.58 12.61 -12.73
C GLY A 59 0.75 11.38 -13.05
N GLN A 60 0.65 10.99 -14.32
CA GLN A 60 -0.06 9.78 -14.73
C GLN A 60 0.73 8.53 -14.32
N LEU A 61 0.04 7.51 -13.81
CA LEU A 61 0.63 6.19 -13.61
C LEU A 61 0.91 5.55 -14.97
N ILE A 62 2.10 4.98 -15.09
CA ILE A 62 2.62 4.37 -16.31
C ILE A 62 2.47 2.85 -16.24
N ALA A 63 2.90 2.26 -15.12
CA ALA A 63 2.97 0.83 -14.98
C ALA A 63 2.79 0.40 -13.52
N LYS A 64 2.30 -0.82 -13.36
CA LYS A 64 2.29 -1.58 -12.11
C LYS A 64 3.30 -2.69 -12.20
N PHE A 65 4.17 -2.79 -11.20
CA PHE A 65 5.13 -3.87 -11.12
C PHE A 65 4.49 -5.10 -10.50
N GLY A 66 4.56 -6.21 -11.24
CA GLY A 66 4.23 -7.54 -10.77
C GLY A 66 5.45 -8.24 -10.19
N GLY A 67 5.23 -9.20 -9.32
CA GLY A 67 6.31 -9.94 -8.68
C GLY A 67 5.84 -10.76 -7.49
N ARG A 68 6.83 -11.36 -6.82
CA ARG A 68 6.67 -12.12 -5.58
C ARG A 68 7.34 -11.38 -4.43
N VAL A 69 6.64 -11.27 -3.30
CA VAL A 69 7.25 -10.78 -2.06
C VAL A 69 8.20 -11.84 -1.53
N VAL A 70 9.44 -11.43 -1.21
CA VAL A 70 10.49 -12.29 -0.68
C VAL A 70 11.05 -11.66 0.58
N LYS A 71 11.42 -12.51 1.55
CA LYS A 71 12.20 -12.07 2.71
C LYS A 71 13.58 -11.66 2.24
N ASP A 72 14.00 -10.49 2.66
CA ASP A 72 15.19 -9.82 2.17
C ASP A 72 15.83 -9.03 3.31
N ARG A 73 17.01 -9.46 3.78
CA ARG A 73 17.66 -8.88 4.96
C ARG A 73 18.45 -7.62 4.65
N GLY A 74 18.39 -7.10 3.42
CA GLY A 74 19.03 -5.84 3.05
C GLY A 74 20.56 -5.92 3.01
N ASP A 75 21.13 -7.12 3.01
CA ASP A 75 22.56 -7.39 2.90
C ASP A 75 23.05 -7.48 1.45
N HIS A 76 22.33 -6.85 0.51
CA HIS A 76 22.73 -6.72 -0.90
C HIS A 76 23.95 -5.82 -1.05
N LYS A 77 25.10 -6.31 -0.65
CA LYS A 77 26.38 -5.79 -1.11
C LYS A 77 26.52 -6.17 -2.58
N TYR A 78 25.89 -5.43 -3.47
CA TYR A 78 26.20 -5.43 -4.91
C TYR A 78 26.09 -6.78 -5.65
N ASP A 79 25.38 -7.77 -5.13
CA ASP A 79 25.32 -9.12 -5.73
C ASP A 79 24.34 -9.26 -6.92
N GLY A 80 24.07 -8.17 -7.65
CA GLY A 80 23.34 -8.24 -8.92
C GLY A 80 21.82 -8.43 -8.82
N ALA A 81 21.23 -8.31 -7.63
CA ALA A 81 19.78 -8.32 -7.41
C ALA A 81 19.13 -6.97 -7.80
N MET A 82 19.31 -6.56 -9.06
CA MET A 82 18.68 -5.35 -9.65
C MET A 82 17.15 -5.50 -9.85
N ASP A 83 16.59 -6.64 -9.45
CA ASP A 83 15.19 -7.03 -9.59
C ASP A 83 14.40 -6.93 -8.28
N LEU A 84 14.98 -6.38 -7.21
CA LEU A 84 14.33 -6.22 -5.91
C LEU A 84 13.93 -4.77 -5.66
N PHE A 85 12.68 -4.58 -5.25
CA PHE A 85 12.20 -3.34 -4.66
C PHE A 85 11.93 -3.59 -3.19
N GLU A 86 12.66 -2.95 -2.28
CA GLU A 86 12.29 -2.97 -0.87
C GLU A 86 10.87 -2.40 -0.75
N ILE A 87 9.98 -3.18 -0.15
CA ILE A 87 8.60 -2.79 0.10
C ILE A 87 8.29 -2.75 1.58
N ALA A 88 9.09 -3.35 2.46
CA ALA A 88 9.03 -3.18 3.90
C ALA A 88 10.37 -3.62 4.50
N GLN A 89 10.63 -3.27 5.77
CA GLN A 89 11.84 -3.70 6.44
C GLN A 89 11.92 -5.23 6.45
N GLY A 90 12.98 -5.79 5.88
CA GLY A 90 13.14 -7.24 5.79
C GLY A 90 12.39 -7.91 4.62
N TYR A 91 11.70 -7.15 3.76
CA TYR A 91 10.88 -7.67 2.66
C TYR A 91 10.96 -6.85 1.38
N SER A 92 11.17 -7.54 0.27
CA SER A 92 11.27 -6.94 -1.06
C SER A 92 10.29 -7.58 -2.04
N LEU A 93 9.81 -6.80 -3.00
CA LEU A 93 9.14 -7.28 -4.19
C LEU A 93 10.19 -7.69 -5.21
N LYS A 94 10.30 -9.00 -5.47
CA LYS A 94 11.08 -9.54 -6.59
C LYS A 94 10.27 -9.44 -7.87
N LEU A 95 10.74 -8.61 -8.80
CA LEU A 95 10.03 -8.28 -10.02
C LEU A 95 9.96 -9.43 -11.03
N ASP A 96 8.83 -9.49 -11.74
CA ASP A 96 8.75 -10.28 -12.98
C ASP A 96 9.57 -9.58 -14.09
N HIS A 97 10.38 -10.33 -14.84
CA HIS A 97 11.21 -9.79 -15.94
C HIS A 97 10.40 -9.47 -17.21
N LYS A 98 9.37 -8.63 -17.09
CA LYS A 98 8.45 -8.25 -18.17
C LYS A 98 8.13 -6.76 -18.13
N ASP A 99 7.73 -6.22 -19.28
CA ASP A 99 7.18 -4.87 -19.42
C ASP A 99 8.05 -3.78 -18.76
N ALA A 100 7.53 -3.14 -17.70
CA ALA A 100 8.18 -2.03 -17.02
C ALA A 100 9.45 -2.42 -16.25
N TYR A 101 9.76 -3.71 -16.12
CA TYR A 101 11.07 -4.19 -15.66
C TYR A 101 12.23 -3.59 -16.47
N PHE A 102 12.00 -3.31 -17.76
CA PHE A 102 13.01 -2.74 -18.66
C PHE A 102 13.06 -1.20 -18.63
N VAL A 103 12.45 -0.54 -17.65
CA VAL A 103 12.79 0.87 -17.37
C VAL A 103 14.28 0.90 -17.03
N ASN A 104 15.00 1.91 -17.51
CA ASN A 104 16.42 2.06 -17.22
C ASN A 104 16.66 3.17 -16.20
N GLU A 105 17.80 3.07 -15.52
CA GLU A 105 18.26 4.10 -14.61
C GLU A 105 18.58 5.39 -15.37
N ALA A 106 18.15 6.52 -14.84
CA ALA A 106 18.75 7.81 -15.14
C ALA A 106 18.80 8.69 -13.86
N PRO A 107 19.81 9.57 -13.72
CA PRO A 107 19.87 10.50 -12.60
C PRO A 107 18.62 11.40 -12.55
N GLY A 108 18.28 11.90 -11.37
CA GLY A 108 16.94 12.45 -11.06
C GLY A 108 16.46 13.61 -11.96
N ASP A 109 17.36 14.38 -12.57
CA ASP A 109 17.08 15.43 -13.56
C ASP A 109 16.75 14.89 -14.96
N LYS A 110 17.35 13.75 -15.31
CA LYS A 110 17.13 13.01 -16.56
C LYS A 110 15.99 12.01 -16.47
N ALA A 111 15.72 11.46 -15.27
CA ALA A 111 14.55 10.63 -15.01
C ALA A 111 13.25 11.37 -15.36
N ASN A 112 12.47 10.80 -16.28
CA ASN A 112 11.16 11.32 -16.67
C ASN A 112 10.00 10.61 -15.96
N ALA A 113 10.30 9.56 -15.20
CA ALA A 113 9.41 8.85 -14.30
C ALA A 113 10.04 8.67 -12.91
N GLU A 114 9.20 8.34 -11.94
CA GLU A 114 9.60 7.97 -10.58
C GLU A 114 8.84 6.72 -10.16
N PHE A 115 9.51 5.89 -9.38
CA PHE A 115 8.84 4.83 -8.66
C PHE A 115 8.05 5.41 -7.51
N LEU A 116 6.92 4.80 -7.23
CA LEU A 116 6.16 5.05 -6.02
C LEU A 116 5.69 3.72 -5.48
N ILE A 117 5.69 3.65 -4.16
CA ILE A 117 5.08 2.57 -3.43
C ILE A 117 3.69 3.07 -3.04
N THR A 118 2.68 2.27 -3.35
CA THR A 118 1.30 2.59 -3.02
C THR A 118 0.60 1.37 -2.46
N GLU A 119 -0.46 1.60 -1.70
CA GLU A 119 -1.17 0.54 -0.99
C GLU A 119 -2.37 0.09 -1.82
N GLY A 120 -2.19 -1.05 -2.52
CA GLY A 120 -3.24 -1.74 -3.27
C GLY A 120 -4.39 -2.19 -2.38
N PRO A 121 -5.48 -2.74 -2.95
CA PRO A 121 -6.58 -3.28 -2.15
C PRO A 121 -6.16 -4.55 -1.39
N GLU A 122 -5.16 -5.27 -1.90
CA GLU A 122 -4.70 -6.56 -1.36
C GLU A 122 -3.26 -6.53 -0.83
N ARG A 123 -2.40 -5.64 -1.36
CA ARG A 123 -0.96 -5.60 -1.03
C ARG A 123 -0.33 -4.27 -1.42
N ARG A 124 0.85 -3.99 -0.87
CA ARG A 124 1.74 -2.92 -1.33
C ARG A 124 2.17 -3.16 -2.77
N GLU A 125 2.05 -2.14 -3.60
CA GLU A 125 2.30 -2.18 -5.03
C GLU A 125 3.41 -1.20 -5.36
N VAL A 126 4.40 -1.66 -6.12
CA VAL A 126 5.38 -0.79 -6.75
C VAL A 126 4.78 -0.32 -8.08
N MET A 127 4.79 0.98 -8.28
CA MET A 127 4.20 1.65 -9.43
C MET A 127 5.21 2.61 -10.05
N LEU A 128 5.01 2.91 -11.32
CA LEU A 128 5.77 3.93 -12.04
C LEU A 128 4.86 5.11 -12.37
N LYS A 129 5.31 6.34 -12.14
CA LYS A 129 4.57 7.56 -12.44
C LYS A 129 5.41 8.55 -13.21
N ALA A 130 4.79 9.23 -14.18
CA ALA A 130 5.47 10.25 -14.98
C ALA A 130 5.77 11.52 -14.14
N LYS A 131 7.03 11.96 -14.10
CA LYS A 131 7.44 13.23 -13.46
C LYS A 131 7.15 14.45 -14.35
N ARG A 132 7.07 14.23 -15.65
CA ARG A 132 6.82 15.22 -16.72
C ARG A 132 6.07 14.56 -17.88
N PRO A 133 5.48 15.32 -18.82
CA PRO A 133 4.88 14.71 -20.01
C PRO A 133 5.90 13.86 -20.77
N ILE A 134 5.49 12.67 -21.20
CA ILE A 134 6.31 11.74 -22.00
C ILE A 134 5.57 11.54 -23.33
N LYS A 135 6.28 11.78 -24.44
CA LYS A 135 5.71 11.66 -25.78
C LYS A 135 5.78 10.22 -26.29
N ILE A 136 4.91 9.92 -27.25
CA ILE A 136 5.00 8.67 -28.01
C ILE A 136 6.45 8.37 -28.46
N ASP A 137 6.86 7.11 -28.34
CA ASP A 137 8.18 6.59 -28.67
C ASP A 137 9.36 7.18 -27.85
N GLN A 138 9.12 7.97 -26.80
CA GLN A 138 10.17 8.30 -25.83
C GLN A 138 10.43 7.13 -24.87
N GLU A 139 11.70 6.94 -24.52
CA GLU A 139 12.12 6.00 -23.47
C GLU A 139 11.78 6.56 -22.09
N ILE A 140 11.36 5.67 -21.21
CA ILE A 140 10.99 5.95 -19.84
C ILE A 140 12.18 5.60 -18.94
N PHE A 141 12.61 6.55 -18.13
CA PHE A 141 13.72 6.44 -17.21
C PHE A 141 13.30 6.82 -15.80
N ALA A 142 13.82 6.11 -14.81
CA ALA A 142 13.62 6.40 -13.40
C ALA A 142 14.97 6.38 -12.66
N ALA A 143 15.07 7.08 -11.53
CA ALA A 143 16.28 7.03 -10.72
C ALA A 143 16.26 5.78 -9.83
N TYR A 144 17.36 5.03 -9.81
CA TYR A 144 17.59 3.96 -8.85
C TYR A 144 18.45 4.59 -7.75
N GLY A 145 17.98 4.68 -6.51
CA GLY A 145 18.87 5.27 -5.51
C GLY A 145 18.40 5.30 -4.06
N PRO A 146 19.37 5.34 -3.14
CA PRO A 146 19.25 5.02 -1.71
C PRO A 146 18.52 6.08 -0.86
N GLY A 147 17.70 6.93 -1.46
CA GLY A 147 17.04 8.04 -0.76
C GLY A 147 15.75 8.57 -1.38
N GLN A 148 15.31 8.03 -2.53
CA GLN A 148 13.98 8.35 -3.08
C GLN A 148 12.94 7.26 -2.80
N PHE A 149 13.37 6.12 -2.26
CA PHE A 149 12.52 4.98 -1.90
C PHE A 149 12.00 5.00 -0.46
N PHE A 150 12.17 6.09 0.27
CA PHE A 150 11.66 6.23 1.63
C PHE A 150 10.50 7.24 1.70
N PRO A 151 9.32 6.99 1.08
CA PRO A 151 8.12 7.67 1.54
C PRO A 151 7.69 7.18 2.94
N TRP A 152 8.41 6.24 3.57
CA TRP A 152 8.17 5.80 4.96
C TRP A 152 8.61 6.79 6.04
N LYS A 153 8.47 8.10 5.78
CA LYS A 153 7.67 8.84 6.76
C LYS A 153 6.21 8.43 6.58
N THR A 154 5.92 7.15 6.85
CA THR A 154 4.66 6.83 7.51
C THR A 154 4.72 7.68 8.75
N ASP A 155 3.86 8.70 8.83
CA ASP A 155 3.69 9.47 10.04
C ASP A 155 3.65 8.47 11.20
N GLU A 156 4.44 8.74 12.24
CA GLU A 156 4.41 7.90 13.44
C GLU A 156 2.96 7.83 13.88
N PRO A 157 2.39 6.62 14.03
CA PRO A 157 0.98 6.50 14.29
C PRO A 157 0.67 7.09 15.67
N ASP A 158 -0.37 7.91 15.73
CA ASP A 158 -0.94 8.41 16.98
C ASP A 158 -1.92 7.39 17.57
N VAL A 159 -2.25 7.56 18.85
CA VAL A 159 -3.39 6.88 19.47
C VAL A 159 -4.66 7.10 18.63
N ASP A 160 -5.51 6.09 18.55
CA ASP A 160 -6.70 6.01 17.69
C ASP A 160 -6.45 5.91 16.19
N ASN A 161 -5.19 5.93 15.74
CA ASN A 161 -4.90 5.53 14.37
C ASN A 161 -5.10 4.02 14.20
N TYR A 162 -5.28 3.57 12.97
CA TYR A 162 -5.39 2.15 12.65
C TYR A 162 -4.15 1.74 11.87
N LEU A 163 -3.64 0.56 12.15
CA LEU A 163 -2.43 0.02 11.55
C LEU A 163 -2.73 -1.29 10.86
N GLN A 164 -2.18 -1.45 9.67
CA GLN A 164 -2.01 -2.77 9.10
C GLN A 164 -0.65 -3.31 9.54
N VAL A 165 -0.67 -4.50 10.14
CA VAL A 165 0.50 -5.17 10.73
C VAL A 165 0.67 -6.54 10.07
N MET A 166 1.89 -6.86 9.65
CA MET A 166 2.20 -8.18 9.11
C MET A 166 2.47 -9.15 10.27
N GLY A 167 1.67 -10.22 10.32
CA GLY A 167 1.85 -11.36 11.21
C GLY A 167 2.06 -12.64 10.40
N GLU A 168 2.25 -13.76 11.11
CA GLU A 168 2.37 -15.09 10.52
C GLU A 168 1.22 -15.97 11.02
N GLU A 169 0.51 -16.62 10.11
CA GLU A 169 -0.53 -17.61 10.42
C GLU A 169 -0.26 -18.87 9.60
N ASN A 170 -0.13 -20.02 10.28
CA ASN A 170 0.12 -21.32 9.63
C ASN A 170 1.31 -21.30 8.64
N GLY A 171 2.39 -20.59 8.98
CA GLY A 171 3.59 -20.47 8.14
C GLY A 171 3.42 -19.53 6.94
N LYS A 172 2.37 -18.72 6.90
CA LYS A 172 2.11 -17.73 5.84
C LYS A 172 2.02 -16.34 6.43
N ASP A 173 2.62 -15.38 5.72
CA ASP A 173 2.48 -13.96 6.08
C ASP A 173 1.03 -13.50 5.82
N VAL A 174 0.39 -12.95 6.85
CA VAL A 174 -0.99 -12.44 6.81
C VAL A 174 -1.03 -11.01 7.36
N ALA A 175 -1.83 -10.16 6.73
CA ALA A 175 -2.02 -8.79 7.17
C ALA A 175 -3.18 -8.68 8.17
N TRP A 176 -2.88 -8.15 9.34
CA TRP A 176 -3.82 -7.88 10.43
C TRP A 176 -4.13 -6.39 10.49
N LEU A 177 -5.31 -6.01 10.98
CA LEU A 177 -5.67 -4.61 11.24
C LEU A 177 -5.76 -4.43 12.76
N GLY A 178 -5.11 -3.40 13.31
CA GLY A 178 -5.17 -3.07 14.73
C GLY A 178 -5.39 -1.58 14.95
N LYS A 179 -6.15 -1.20 15.97
CA LYS A 179 -6.29 0.19 16.42
C LYS A 179 -5.18 0.49 17.44
N VAL A 180 -4.43 1.57 17.25
CA VAL A 180 -3.40 2.00 18.20
C VAL A 180 -4.05 2.48 19.48
N THR A 181 -3.78 1.79 20.58
CA THR A 181 -4.24 2.18 21.91
C THR A 181 -3.14 2.87 22.70
N ARG A 182 -1.87 2.67 22.34
CA ARG A 182 -0.72 3.33 22.98
C ARG A 182 0.47 3.49 22.04
N VAL A 183 1.26 4.55 22.25
CA VAL A 183 2.56 4.78 21.60
C VAL A 183 3.62 4.93 22.69
N TYR A 184 4.69 4.14 22.62
CA TYR A 184 5.78 4.15 23.62
C TYR A 184 6.97 4.99 23.16
N GLY A 185 7.21 5.05 21.86
CA GLY A 185 8.32 5.73 21.23
C GLY A 185 8.33 5.49 19.72
N PRO A 186 9.34 5.99 19.00
CA PRO A 186 9.44 5.82 17.55
C PRO A 186 9.39 4.34 17.16
N GLY A 187 8.33 3.94 16.44
CA GLY A 187 8.16 2.56 15.99
C GLY A 187 7.79 1.53 17.07
N GLU A 188 7.36 1.94 18.26
CA GLU A 188 6.85 1.00 19.29
C GLU A 188 5.46 1.44 19.74
N PHE A 189 4.47 0.59 19.49
CA PHE A 189 3.06 0.90 19.75
C PHE A 189 2.32 -0.34 20.23
N ARG A 190 1.22 -0.11 20.94
CA ARG A 190 0.26 -1.14 21.34
C ARG A 190 -0.97 -1.03 20.46
N VAL A 191 -1.44 -2.17 19.97
CA VAL A 191 -2.65 -2.25 19.15
C VAL A 191 -3.69 -3.16 19.80
N GLN A 192 -4.95 -2.81 19.57
CA GLN A 192 -6.09 -3.70 19.75
C GLN A 192 -6.48 -4.26 18.39
N TRP A 193 -6.47 -5.59 18.23
CA TRP A 193 -6.75 -6.22 16.95
C TRP A 193 -8.21 -6.09 16.52
N LEU A 194 -8.41 -5.88 15.22
CA LEU A 194 -9.70 -5.84 14.56
C LEU A 194 -9.80 -7.08 13.67
N LEU A 195 -10.65 -8.03 14.07
CA LEU A 195 -10.89 -9.25 13.34
C LEU A 195 -11.91 -9.02 12.21
N ARG A 196 -11.58 -9.53 11.02
CA ARG A 196 -12.54 -9.64 9.91
C ARG A 196 -13.24 -10.98 9.98
N LYS A 197 -14.39 -11.10 9.31
CA LYS A 197 -15.16 -12.35 9.24
C LYS A 197 -14.33 -13.53 8.75
N GLU A 198 -13.48 -13.27 7.75
CA GLU A 198 -12.64 -14.28 7.13
C GLU A 198 -11.56 -14.83 8.07
N ASP A 199 -11.22 -14.05 9.10
CA ASP A 199 -10.21 -14.39 10.11
C ASP A 199 -10.82 -15.13 11.32
N LEU A 200 -12.11 -15.51 11.31
CA LEU A 200 -12.81 -16.15 12.45
C LEU A 200 -12.87 -17.68 12.39
N SER A 201 -12.15 -18.31 11.46
CA SER A 201 -12.20 -19.78 11.29
C SER A 201 -11.66 -20.57 12.48
N TRP A 202 -10.97 -19.92 13.42
CA TRP A 202 -10.43 -20.51 14.64
C TRP A 202 -11.39 -20.47 15.85
N LEU A 203 -12.55 -19.82 15.72
CA LEU A 203 -13.54 -19.80 16.81
C LEU A 203 -14.05 -21.23 17.11
N PRO A 204 -14.38 -21.53 18.39
CA PRO A 204 -14.90 -22.84 18.77
C PRO A 204 -16.13 -23.26 17.95
N GLU A 205 -16.25 -24.56 17.65
CA GLU A 205 -17.43 -25.11 16.98
C GLU A 205 -18.71 -24.75 17.75
N GLY A 206 -19.69 -24.17 17.05
CA GLY A 206 -20.97 -23.71 17.62
C GLY A 206 -21.06 -22.20 17.89
N LEU A 207 -19.93 -21.48 17.88
CA LEU A 207 -19.93 -20.03 17.94
C LEU A 207 -20.12 -19.45 16.52
N HIS A 208 -21.38 -19.19 16.15
CA HIS A 208 -21.72 -18.60 14.85
C HIS A 208 -21.74 -17.07 14.95
N VAL A 209 -20.88 -16.41 14.14
CA VAL A 209 -20.86 -14.95 14.05
C VAL A 209 -21.39 -14.47 12.72
N GLU A 210 -22.59 -13.91 12.74
CA GLU A 210 -23.12 -13.15 11.61
C GLU A 210 -22.73 -11.68 11.76
N LEU A 211 -21.76 -11.25 10.95
CA LEU A 211 -21.37 -9.85 10.81
C LEU A 211 -22.09 -9.23 9.61
N GLU A 212 -22.67 -8.06 9.80
CA GLU A 212 -23.14 -7.22 8.72
C GLU A 212 -21.97 -6.60 7.93
N ALA A 213 -22.24 -6.07 6.74
CA ALA A 213 -21.22 -5.42 5.93
C ALA A 213 -20.56 -4.26 6.70
N GLY A 214 -19.26 -4.39 6.97
CA GLY A 214 -18.45 -3.39 7.65
C GLY A 214 -18.40 -3.49 9.18
N GLU A 215 -19.10 -4.46 9.78
CA GLU A 215 -18.89 -4.84 11.19
C GLU A 215 -17.54 -5.58 11.35
N HIS A 216 -16.80 -5.23 12.41
CA HIS A 216 -15.59 -5.93 12.84
C HIS A 216 -15.75 -6.35 14.29
N ILE A 217 -15.02 -7.40 14.69
CA ILE A 217 -14.92 -7.78 16.09
C ILE A 217 -13.62 -7.24 16.65
N MET A 218 -13.70 -6.51 17.76
CA MET A 218 -12.50 -6.12 18.50
C MET A 218 -12.03 -7.29 19.35
N TRP A 219 -10.74 -7.61 19.25
CA TRP A 219 -10.09 -8.51 20.18
C TRP A 219 -9.96 -7.79 21.54
N HIS A 220 -10.31 -8.48 22.63
CA HIS A 220 -10.21 -7.91 23.98
C HIS A 220 -8.77 -7.62 24.40
N GLU A 221 -7.84 -8.50 24.05
CA GLU A 221 -6.43 -8.33 24.36
C GLU A 221 -5.74 -7.34 23.42
N GLU A 222 -4.87 -6.53 24.00
CA GLU A 222 -3.98 -5.65 23.28
C GLU A 222 -2.61 -6.31 23.13
N GLN A 223 -1.91 -5.99 22.05
CA GLN A 223 -0.56 -6.52 21.79
C GLN A 223 0.41 -5.40 21.48
N ASP A 224 1.63 -5.49 22.05
CA ASP A 224 2.73 -4.62 21.69
C ASP A 224 3.31 -5.07 20.35
N VAL A 225 3.49 -4.11 19.44
CA VAL A 225 3.93 -4.33 18.06
C VAL A 225 5.10 -3.40 17.76
N GLY A 226 6.16 -3.98 17.18
CA GLY A 226 7.33 -3.25 16.72
C GLY A 226 7.17 -2.70 15.30
N ARG A 227 7.96 -1.68 14.99
CA ARG A 227 8.02 -1.00 13.68
C ARG A 227 8.16 -1.97 12.52
N ASP A 228 8.96 -3.00 12.71
CA ASP A 228 9.29 -4.02 11.71
C ASP A 228 8.06 -4.83 11.26
N HIS A 229 7.00 -4.85 12.08
CA HIS A 229 5.73 -5.49 11.76
C HIS A 229 4.70 -4.49 11.21
N PHE A 230 4.86 -3.20 11.51
CA PHE A 230 4.00 -2.15 10.98
C PHE A 230 4.37 -1.80 9.56
N PHE A 231 3.38 -1.88 8.68
CA PHE A 231 3.60 -1.53 7.29
C PHE A 231 2.71 -0.39 6.81
N ARG A 232 1.57 -0.10 7.46
CA ARG A 232 0.66 0.96 6.98
C ARG A 232 -0.19 1.60 8.06
N LEU A 233 -0.27 2.94 8.04
CA LEU A 233 -1.35 3.71 8.67
C LEU A 233 -2.63 3.66 7.82
N VAL A 234 -3.73 3.22 8.42
CA VAL A 234 -5.04 3.14 7.81
C VAL A 234 -5.90 4.28 8.34
N HIS A 235 -6.33 5.16 7.44
CA HIS A 235 -7.27 6.22 7.79
C HIS A 235 -8.69 5.67 7.81
N CYS A 236 -9.13 5.25 8.99
CA CYS A 236 -10.52 4.84 9.24
C CYS A 236 -11.28 5.98 9.91
N GLN A 237 -12.59 6.03 9.68
CA GLN A 237 -13.51 6.82 10.50
C GLN A 237 -14.45 5.86 11.20
N GLU A 238 -14.51 5.95 12.53
CA GLU A 238 -15.52 5.28 13.33
C GLU A 238 -16.91 5.78 12.89
N GLY A 239 -17.82 4.84 12.64
CA GLY A 239 -19.16 5.12 12.14
C GLY A 239 -20.23 4.35 12.89
N ARG A 240 -21.49 4.59 12.52
CA ARG A 240 -22.64 3.80 12.96
C ARG A 240 -23.09 2.84 11.86
N PRO A 241 -23.77 1.73 12.20
CA PRO A 241 -24.40 0.83 11.23
C PRO A 241 -25.24 1.63 10.24
N GLY A 242 -25.19 1.24 8.96
CA GLY A 242 -26.07 1.81 7.92
C GLY A 242 -25.62 3.13 7.27
N HIS A 243 -24.48 3.72 7.67
CA HIS A 243 -23.94 4.95 7.06
C HIS A 243 -22.53 4.79 6.46
N LEU A 244 -22.19 3.56 6.09
CA LEU A 244 -20.83 3.19 5.70
C LEU A 244 -20.53 3.60 4.25
N GLY A 245 -19.56 4.49 4.09
CA GLY A 245 -18.85 4.69 2.81
C GLY A 245 -17.67 3.71 2.69
N ARG A 246 -16.89 3.74 1.60
CA ARG A 246 -15.69 2.87 1.54
C ARG A 246 -14.64 3.36 2.56
N ASN A 247 -14.11 2.43 3.37
CA ASN A 247 -13.20 2.65 4.52
C ASN A 247 -13.84 3.29 5.76
N LYS A 248 -15.14 3.08 5.96
CA LYS A 248 -15.76 3.25 7.27
C LYS A 248 -15.97 1.87 7.87
N TRP A 249 -15.33 1.64 8.99
CA TRP A 249 -15.48 0.43 9.78
C TRP A 249 -16.10 0.84 11.10
N TRP A 250 -16.90 -0.05 11.65
CA TRP A 250 -17.50 0.14 12.95
C TRP A 250 -17.57 -1.22 13.60
N TRP A 251 -17.51 -1.24 14.92
CA TRP A 251 -17.57 -2.44 15.71
C TRP A 251 -18.68 -2.29 16.72
N THR A 252 -19.40 -3.37 16.91
CA THR A 252 -20.50 -3.53 17.89
C THR A 252 -20.19 -4.59 18.91
N ARG A 253 -19.08 -5.31 18.68
CA ARG A 253 -18.86 -6.63 19.25
C ARG A 253 -17.41 -6.77 19.65
N ARG A 254 -17.21 -7.26 20.86
CA ARG A 254 -15.92 -7.56 21.45
C ARG A 254 -15.83 -9.06 21.70
N PHE A 255 -14.76 -9.70 21.26
CA PHE A 255 -14.49 -11.09 21.63
C PHE A 255 -13.70 -11.13 22.94
N ASP A 256 -14.28 -11.79 23.94
CA ASP A 256 -13.65 -12.05 25.23
C ASP A 256 -13.06 -13.47 25.21
N PRO A 257 -11.72 -13.62 25.11
CA PRO A 257 -11.08 -14.92 25.01
C PRO A 257 -11.16 -15.70 26.32
N GLU A 258 -11.21 -15.04 27.48
CA GLU A 258 -11.32 -15.73 28.78
C GLU A 258 -12.73 -16.32 28.97
N ALA A 259 -13.76 -15.59 28.52
CA ALA A 259 -15.14 -16.04 28.56
C ALA A 259 -15.57 -16.84 27.31
N GLU A 260 -14.66 -17.03 26.34
CA GLU A 260 -14.87 -17.67 25.03
C GLU A 260 -16.17 -17.22 24.33
N ARG A 261 -16.51 -15.92 24.42
CA ARG A 261 -17.79 -15.40 23.92
C ARG A 261 -17.67 -14.00 23.33
N ILE A 262 -18.65 -13.67 22.49
CA ILE A 262 -18.84 -12.31 21.98
C ILE A 262 -19.72 -11.52 22.94
N VAL A 263 -19.30 -10.30 23.23
CA VAL A 263 -20.02 -9.33 24.06
C VAL A 263 -20.41 -8.14 23.17
N GLU A 264 -21.66 -7.71 23.26
CA GLU A 264 -22.14 -6.50 22.57
C GLU A 264 -21.70 -5.25 23.35
N GLU A 265 -21.27 -4.20 22.63
CA GLU A 265 -20.98 -2.86 23.17
C GLU A 265 -22.12 -1.86 22.92
#